data_AF-A0A2V1CQ04-F1
#
_entry.id   AF-A0A2V1CQ04-F1
#
_cell.length_a   1.000
_cell.length_b   1.000
_cell.length_c   1.000
_cell.angle_alpha   90.00
_cell.angle_beta   90.00
_cell.angle_gamma   90.00
#
_symmetry.space_group_name_H-M   'P 1'
#
loop_
_entity.id
_entity.type
_entity.pdbx_description
1 polymer ?
#
loop_
_entity_poly.entity_id
_entity_poly.type
_entity_poly.pdbx_seq_one_letter_code
_entity_poly.pdbx_strand_id
1 'polypeptide(L)'
;MAGHRDVAARKRNIEGRTKVKTGCTTCRIRRVKCDEIKPFCNRCRSTGRTCDGYESPFKAWEAQSLDIFRVASGCSKPDTRSRPMQPTVLLEVTPQDIDLLNRYFSTKTMFDINMGCYEEARQVLQASLTDSSVRYAVSSLRALREDLETSGDGPTSIAQPSPGFSYGLQQYNMALGGLLINMSSPSSNILKSALLCCRIFISIEQVQKNHSAMAQHVIRGLRIMHEYRARPYLIDGQLVPAHNGQLPFLDVFIIKLFSAPCKFADLPAAADVGGKTLSVTLDTSPEEDVESCNVRTILPDMRTTLTRIATLTLELLDKVSQLVSLEAALRLIAEKAALLDSLDSWLNDLELVQTAPEPISMSFLRIFRLILRIVLLGALDSSPNADAELQMENDRLQNLANDVSERVKNYITCKGNSG
;
A
#
# COMPACT_ATOMS: atom_id res chain seq x y z
N MET A 1 -23.38 73.19 24.23
CA MET A 1 -22.19 72.31 24.20
C MET A 1 -22.54 70.99 24.84
N ALA A 2 -22.88 69.98 24.03
CA ALA A 2 -23.08 68.60 24.46
C ALA A 2 -22.28 67.73 23.49
N GLY A 3 -21.19 67.15 23.99
CA GLY A 3 -20.24 66.36 23.19
C GLY A 3 -20.61 64.88 23.22
N HIS A 4 -21.00 64.34 22.07
CA HIS A 4 -21.03 62.90 21.80
C HIS A 4 -19.60 62.34 21.85
N ARG A 5 -19.38 61.29 22.63
CA ARG A 5 -18.22 60.40 22.50
C ARG A 5 -18.72 58.98 22.24
N ASP A 6 -18.67 58.59 20.97
CA ASP A 6 -18.87 57.22 20.51
C ASP A 6 -17.76 56.30 21.00
N VAL A 7 -18.13 55.20 21.67
CA VAL A 7 -17.22 54.11 22.01
C VAL A 7 -17.20 53.13 20.84
N ALA A 8 -16.27 53.35 19.90
CA ALA A 8 -16.01 52.42 18.82
C ALA A 8 -15.26 51.17 19.35
N ALA A 9 -15.97 50.05 19.47
CA ALA A 9 -15.39 48.74 19.73
C ALA A 9 -14.50 48.31 18.55
N ARG A 10 -13.18 48.22 18.75
CA ARG A 10 -12.24 47.66 17.77
C ARG A 10 -12.52 46.18 17.55
N LYS A 11 -13.21 45.87 16.45
CA LYS A 11 -13.37 44.53 15.90
C LYS A 11 -11.99 44.04 15.43
N ARG A 12 -11.38 43.12 16.17
CA ARG A 12 -10.11 42.48 15.75
C ARG A 12 -10.38 41.66 14.49
N ASN A 13 -9.80 42.09 13.38
CA ASN A 13 -9.82 41.40 12.10
C ASN A 13 -8.98 40.12 12.24
N ILE A 14 -9.64 38.98 12.44
CA ILE A 14 -8.98 37.66 12.42
C ILE A 14 -9.05 37.19 10.97
N GLU A 15 -8.11 37.67 10.17
CA GLU A 15 -7.83 37.09 8.86
C GLU A 15 -7.52 35.61 9.05
N GLY A 16 -8.26 34.79 8.30
CA GLY A 16 -8.28 33.33 8.45
C GLY A 16 -6.92 32.72 8.15
N ARG A 17 -6.11 32.51 9.19
CA ARG A 17 -5.01 31.55 9.14
C ARG A 17 -5.59 30.19 8.77
N THR A 18 -5.12 29.65 7.65
CA THR A 18 -5.35 28.28 7.18
C THR A 18 -5.26 27.32 8.37
N LYS A 19 -6.39 26.65 8.67
CA LYS A 19 -6.44 25.66 9.75
C LYS A 19 -5.54 24.49 9.36
N VAL A 20 -4.35 24.42 9.97
CA VAL A 20 -3.49 23.23 9.88
C VAL A 20 -4.28 22.05 10.45
N LYS A 21 -4.55 21.03 9.61
CA LYS A 21 -5.43 19.88 9.94
C LYS A 21 -4.75 18.83 10.83
N THR A 22 -3.52 19.06 11.27
CA THR A 22 -2.59 18.11 11.90
C THR A 22 -2.60 18.10 13.43
N GLY A 23 -3.32 19.02 14.08
CA GLY A 23 -3.38 19.05 15.56
C GLY A 23 -4.16 17.88 16.19
N CYS A 24 -3.84 17.54 17.44
CA CYS A 24 -4.61 16.53 18.17
C CYS A 24 -6.07 16.97 18.35
N THR A 25 -6.97 16.00 18.47
CA THR A 25 -8.43 16.20 18.58
C THR A 25 -8.76 17.16 19.73
N THR A 26 -8.13 16.99 20.90
CA THR A 26 -8.36 17.87 22.07
C THR A 26 -7.93 19.32 21.81
N CYS A 27 -6.78 19.55 21.17
CA CYS A 27 -6.33 20.90 20.81
C CYS A 27 -7.24 21.55 19.76
N ARG A 28 -7.76 20.76 18.82
CA ARG A 28 -8.73 21.22 17.80
C ARG A 28 -10.07 21.60 18.43
N ILE A 29 -10.61 20.77 19.32
CA ILE A 29 -11.82 21.08 20.11
C ILE A 29 -11.63 22.38 20.88
N ARG A 30 -10.47 22.52 21.53
CA ARG A 30 -10.12 23.72 22.32
C ARG A 30 -9.76 24.94 21.45
N ARG A 31 -9.68 24.80 20.13
CA ARG A 31 -9.24 25.83 19.18
C ARG A 31 -7.89 26.47 19.56
N VAL A 32 -6.98 25.65 20.10
CA VAL A 32 -5.63 26.04 20.48
C VAL A 32 -4.63 25.36 19.54
N LYS A 33 -3.57 26.07 19.11
CA LYS A 33 -2.48 25.50 18.30
C LYS A 33 -1.89 24.26 18.98
N CYS A 34 -1.86 23.12 18.28
CA CYS A 34 -1.21 21.92 18.80
C CYS A 34 0.30 22.05 18.60
N ASP A 35 1.09 21.51 19.53
CA ASP A 35 2.53 21.35 19.40
C ASP A 35 2.90 20.07 18.63
N GLU A 36 1.91 19.26 18.24
CA GLU A 36 2.01 18.09 17.34
C GLU A 36 2.94 16.96 17.82
N ILE A 37 3.44 17.07 19.06
CA ILE A 37 4.20 16.01 19.72
C ILE A 37 3.30 14.79 19.92
N LYS A 38 3.81 13.62 19.53
CA LYS A 38 3.16 12.31 19.64
C LYS A 38 3.83 11.49 20.75
N PRO A 39 3.12 10.61 21.48
CA PRO A 39 1.71 10.24 21.32
C PRO A 39 0.72 11.25 21.93
N PHE A 40 1.19 12.12 22.83
CA PHE A 40 0.37 13.14 23.47
C PHE A 40 1.05 14.50 23.34
N CYS A 41 0.28 15.52 22.95
CA CYS A 41 0.82 16.85 22.83
C CYS A 41 1.10 17.46 24.22
N ASN A 42 2.18 18.22 24.33
CA ASN A 42 2.57 18.87 25.58
C ASN A 42 1.50 19.83 26.07
N ARG A 43 0.72 20.44 25.16
CA ARG A 43 -0.36 21.36 25.53
C ARG A 43 -1.53 20.68 26.22
N CYS A 44 -1.77 19.39 25.98
CA CYS A 44 -2.74 18.62 26.76
C CYS A 44 -2.12 18.17 28.08
N ARG A 45 -0.89 17.62 28.04
CA ARG A 45 -0.14 17.16 29.21
C ARG A 45 0.07 18.25 30.27
N SER A 46 0.54 19.43 29.87
CA SER A 46 0.81 20.54 30.79
C SER A 46 -0.45 21.12 31.44
N THR A 47 -1.61 20.88 30.84
CA THR A 47 -2.90 21.34 31.37
C THR A 47 -3.67 20.24 32.12
N GLY A 48 -3.03 19.08 32.37
CA GLY A 48 -3.63 17.95 33.07
C GLY A 48 -4.81 17.30 32.35
N ARG A 49 -4.93 17.49 31.01
CA ARG A 49 -6.02 16.91 30.22
C ARG A 49 -5.55 15.67 29.47
N THR A 50 -6.40 14.66 29.43
CA THR A 50 -6.24 13.51 28.52
C THR A 50 -6.22 14.03 27.08
N CYS A 51 -5.19 13.66 26.34
CA CYS A 51 -5.06 14.02 24.93
C CYS A 51 -5.73 12.93 24.10
N ASP A 52 -6.82 13.27 23.41
CA ASP A 52 -7.65 12.37 22.58
C ASP A 52 -6.97 11.95 21.26
N GLY A 53 -5.64 12.09 21.20
CA GLY A 53 -4.80 11.71 20.07
C GLY A 53 -5.08 12.48 18.78
N TYR A 54 -4.55 11.96 17.67
CA TYR A 54 -4.65 12.55 16.33
C TYR A 54 -5.69 11.78 15.51
N GLU A 55 -6.19 12.34 14.39
CA GLU A 55 -7.17 11.64 13.55
C GLU A 55 -6.59 10.31 13.01
N SER A 56 -7.41 9.25 13.01
CA SER A 56 -7.03 7.91 12.53
C SER A 56 -6.53 7.97 11.07
N PRO A 57 -5.39 7.34 10.74
CA PRO A 57 -4.91 7.23 9.36
C PRO A 57 -5.82 6.33 8.50
N PHE A 58 -6.67 5.52 9.13
CA PHE A 58 -7.74 4.80 8.46
C PHE A 58 -9.03 5.62 8.61
N LYS A 59 -9.44 6.33 7.56
CA LYS A 59 -10.84 6.73 7.38
C LYS A 59 -11.45 5.81 6.32
N ALA A 60 -12.63 5.28 6.59
CA ALA A 60 -13.46 4.62 5.59
C ALA A 60 -14.10 5.69 4.68
N TRP A 61 -13.83 5.60 3.38
CA TRP A 61 -14.51 6.34 2.31
C TRP A 61 -14.06 5.68 0.99
N GLU A 62 -14.89 5.15 0.08
CA GLU A 62 -16.30 5.32 -0.26
C GLU A 62 -17.06 3.97 -0.21
N ALA A 63 -18.02 3.87 0.70
CA ALA A 63 -19.28 3.19 0.41
C ALA A 63 -20.35 4.17 0.85
N GLN A 64 -21.23 4.55 -0.07
CA GLN A 64 -22.38 5.39 0.26
C GLN A 64 -23.08 4.80 1.48
N SER A 65 -23.11 5.58 2.55
CA SER A 65 -24.05 5.52 3.67
C SER A 65 -24.84 4.21 3.80
N LEU A 66 -24.27 3.22 4.49
CA LEU A 66 -25.07 2.26 5.24
C LEU A 66 -24.73 2.40 6.71
N ASP A 67 -25.78 2.64 7.46
CA ASP A 67 -25.84 2.92 8.89
C ASP A 67 -25.37 1.67 9.68
N ILE A 68 -24.05 1.47 9.80
CA ILE A 68 -23.44 0.28 10.44
C ILE A 68 -23.71 0.21 11.96
N PHE A 69 -24.32 1.23 12.57
CA PHE A 69 -24.49 1.31 14.03
C PHE A 69 -25.92 1.06 14.57
N ARG A 70 -26.89 0.59 13.78
CA ARG A 70 -28.30 0.42 14.27
C ARG A 70 -28.83 -1.00 14.47
N VAL A 71 -28.05 -2.07 14.30
CA VAL A 71 -28.59 -3.45 14.49
C VAL A 71 -28.25 -4.08 15.85
N ALA A 72 -27.51 -3.40 16.74
CA ALA A 72 -27.26 -3.88 18.11
C ALA A 72 -28.30 -3.37 19.12
N SER A 73 -29.60 -3.58 18.86
CA SER A 73 -30.66 -3.48 19.88
C SER A 73 -31.94 -4.15 19.39
N GLY A 74 -31.99 -5.47 19.56
CA GLY A 74 -33.16 -6.29 19.30
C GLY A 74 -33.01 -7.61 20.03
N CYS A 75 -33.29 -7.60 21.34
CA CYS A 75 -33.42 -8.81 22.14
C CYS A 75 -34.52 -9.70 21.58
N SER A 76 -34.15 -10.87 21.05
CA SER A 76 -35.02 -12.04 20.97
C SER A 76 -34.21 -13.24 21.45
N LYS A 77 -34.63 -13.79 22.59
CA LYS A 77 -34.03 -14.98 23.22
C LYS A 77 -34.07 -16.19 22.28
N PRO A 78 -33.05 -17.06 22.27
CA PRO A 78 -33.27 -18.46 21.98
C PRO A 78 -33.22 -19.24 23.30
N ASP A 79 -34.37 -19.74 23.71
CA ASP A 79 -34.46 -20.86 24.64
C ASP A 79 -34.25 -22.13 23.81
N THR A 80 -33.14 -22.84 23.99
CA THR A 80 -32.99 -24.30 23.83
C THR A 80 -31.53 -24.68 24.11
N ARG A 81 -31.34 -25.56 25.10
CA ARG A 81 -30.08 -26.19 25.49
C ARG A 81 -29.35 -26.82 24.30
N SER A 82 -28.18 -26.29 23.97
CA SER A 82 -27.08 -27.09 23.42
C SER A 82 -25.76 -26.58 23.97
N ARG A 83 -25.15 -27.42 24.81
CA ARG A 83 -23.84 -27.24 25.44
C ARG A 83 -22.77 -27.07 24.34
N PRO A 84 -21.98 -25.98 24.30
CA PRO A 84 -20.83 -25.94 23.40
C PRO A 84 -19.72 -26.81 24.01
N MET A 85 -19.58 -28.01 23.46
CA MET A 85 -18.37 -28.79 23.61
C MET A 85 -17.33 -28.11 22.70
N GLN A 86 -16.52 -27.21 23.26
CA GLN A 86 -15.34 -26.72 22.56
C GLN A 86 -14.30 -27.85 22.56
N PRO A 87 -13.85 -28.37 21.41
CA PRO A 87 -12.51 -28.87 21.34
C PRO A 87 -11.59 -27.66 21.22
N THR A 88 -10.76 -27.42 22.25
CA THR A 88 -9.57 -26.58 22.13
C THR A 88 -8.61 -27.29 21.17
N VAL A 89 -8.88 -27.20 19.87
CA VAL A 89 -7.87 -27.51 18.86
C VAL A 89 -6.87 -26.36 18.95
N LEU A 90 -5.66 -26.66 19.43
CA LEU A 90 -4.52 -25.79 19.27
C LEU A 90 -4.32 -25.63 17.76
N LEU A 91 -4.86 -24.56 17.18
CA LEU A 91 -4.72 -24.26 15.75
C LEU A 91 -3.26 -23.86 15.52
N GLU A 92 -2.41 -24.84 15.27
CA GLU A 92 -1.03 -24.59 14.85
C GLU A 92 -1.01 -24.18 13.37
N VAL A 93 -0.19 -23.17 13.05
CA VAL A 93 0.04 -22.75 11.66
C VAL A 93 0.88 -23.83 10.98
N THR A 94 0.33 -24.50 9.97
CA THR A 94 1.05 -25.55 9.24
C THR A 94 1.92 -24.95 8.13
N PRO A 95 3.00 -25.65 7.69
CA PRO A 95 3.77 -25.24 6.51
C PRO A 95 2.90 -25.09 5.25
N GLN A 96 1.86 -25.92 5.10
CA GLN A 96 0.91 -25.84 4.00
C GLN A 96 0.09 -24.54 4.03
N ASP A 97 -0.33 -24.09 5.22
CA ASP A 97 -1.03 -22.80 5.36
C ASP A 97 -0.14 -21.63 4.94
N ILE A 98 1.16 -21.69 5.30
CA ILE A 98 2.14 -20.66 4.95
C ILE A 98 2.35 -20.62 3.44
N ASP A 99 2.54 -21.78 2.80
CA ASP A 99 2.72 -21.87 1.36
C ASP A 99 1.49 -21.34 0.61
N LEU A 100 0.29 -21.72 1.06
CA LEU A 100 -0.97 -21.25 0.49
C LEU A 100 -1.12 -19.72 0.61
N LEU A 101 -0.85 -19.14 1.78
CA LEU A 101 -0.96 -17.69 1.95
C LEU A 101 0.14 -16.94 1.19
N ASN A 102 1.37 -17.45 1.17
CA ASN A 102 2.46 -16.90 0.36
C ASN A 102 2.06 -16.85 -1.13
N ARG A 103 1.46 -17.94 -1.64
CA ARG A 103 0.89 -18.00 -2.99
C ARG A 103 -0.19 -16.96 -3.21
N TYR A 104 -1.03 -16.67 -2.23
CA TYR A 104 -2.08 -15.64 -2.30
C TYR A 104 -1.58 -14.20 -2.17
N PHE A 105 -0.40 -13.97 -1.59
CA PHE A 105 0.26 -12.67 -1.67
C PHE A 105 0.81 -12.42 -3.06
N SER A 106 1.48 -13.40 -3.66
CA SER A 106 1.97 -13.28 -5.02
C SER A 106 0.83 -13.34 -6.04
N THR A 107 0.99 -12.71 -7.19
CA THR A 107 0.07 -12.94 -8.31
C THR A 107 0.56 -14.03 -9.25
N LYS A 108 1.87 -14.34 -9.34
CA LYS A 108 2.46 -15.49 -10.08
C LYS A 108 3.89 -15.79 -9.59
N THR A 109 4.19 -17.05 -9.28
CA THR A 109 5.53 -17.57 -8.96
C THR A 109 5.96 -18.60 -10.01
N MET A 110 6.97 -18.32 -10.85
CA MET A 110 7.52 -19.30 -11.81
C MET A 110 9.06 -19.31 -11.96
N PHE A 111 9.86 -18.76 -11.03
CA PHE A 111 11.30 -18.60 -11.31
C PHE A 111 12.29 -18.92 -10.18
N ASP A 112 11.88 -19.59 -9.09
CA ASP A 112 12.80 -20.07 -8.05
C ASP A 112 13.74 -18.97 -7.47
N ILE A 113 13.30 -17.71 -7.53
CA ILE A 113 13.99 -16.59 -6.91
C ILE A 113 13.51 -16.50 -5.46
N ASN A 114 14.45 -16.37 -4.51
CA ASN A 114 14.21 -16.23 -3.07
C ASN A 114 13.56 -14.87 -2.67
N MET A 115 12.51 -14.47 -3.40
CA MET A 115 11.70 -13.26 -3.16
C MET A 115 10.26 -13.63 -2.75
N GLY A 116 10.05 -14.81 -2.17
CA GLY A 116 8.79 -15.20 -1.58
C GLY A 116 8.46 -14.39 -0.32
N CYS A 117 7.18 -14.23 -0.04
CA CYS A 117 6.66 -13.59 1.17
C CYS A 117 6.39 -14.63 2.28
N TYR A 118 7.24 -15.66 2.40
CA TYR A 118 7.03 -16.79 3.33
C TYR A 118 7.03 -16.34 4.80
N GLU A 119 7.99 -15.50 5.19
CA GLU A 119 8.07 -14.99 6.56
C GLU A 119 6.92 -14.02 6.84
N GLU A 120 6.55 -13.20 5.86
CA GLU A 120 5.38 -12.31 5.96
C GLU A 120 4.07 -13.09 6.10
N ALA A 121 3.91 -14.19 5.36
CA ALA A 121 2.77 -15.10 5.45
C ALA A 121 2.72 -15.79 6.81
N ARG A 122 3.86 -16.29 7.30
CA ARG A 122 3.97 -16.87 8.64
C ARG A 122 3.56 -15.88 9.73
N GLN A 123 4.06 -14.65 9.68
CA GLN A 123 3.71 -13.60 10.63
C GLN A 123 2.22 -13.26 10.62
N VAL A 124 1.62 -13.16 9.44
CA VAL A 124 0.19 -12.92 9.28
C VAL A 124 -0.64 -14.06 9.86
N LEU A 125 -0.30 -15.31 9.55
CA LEU A 125 -1.02 -16.48 10.05
C LEU A 125 -0.92 -16.60 11.57
N GLN A 126 0.28 -16.42 12.13
CA GLN A 126 0.49 -16.42 13.58
C GLN A 126 -0.35 -15.34 14.27
N ALA A 127 -0.38 -14.13 13.71
CA ALA A 127 -1.20 -13.05 14.26
C ALA A 127 -2.70 -13.32 14.14
N SER A 128 -3.15 -13.98 13.06
CA SER A 128 -4.57 -14.33 12.85
C SER A 128 -5.15 -15.26 13.92
N LEU A 129 -4.29 -16.02 14.63
CA LEU A 129 -4.70 -16.87 15.75
C LEU A 129 -5.20 -16.04 16.93
N THR A 130 -4.63 -14.86 17.15
CA THR A 130 -4.93 -14.00 18.31
C THR A 130 -5.71 -12.74 17.97
N ASP A 131 -5.57 -12.22 16.75
CA ASP A 131 -6.18 -10.95 16.32
C ASP A 131 -7.33 -11.19 15.33
N SER A 132 -8.53 -10.77 15.71
CA SER A 132 -9.74 -10.92 14.90
C SER A 132 -9.69 -10.11 13.59
N SER A 133 -9.10 -8.92 13.59
CA SER A 133 -9.01 -8.07 12.39
C SER A 133 -8.09 -8.72 11.36
N VAL A 134 -6.94 -9.24 11.80
CA VAL A 134 -6.03 -9.99 10.93
C VAL A 134 -6.69 -11.28 10.43
N ARG A 135 -7.44 -11.99 11.29
CA ARG A 135 -8.18 -13.19 10.90
C ARG A 135 -9.23 -12.91 9.81
N TYR A 136 -10.02 -11.85 9.98
CA TYR A 136 -10.99 -11.43 8.98
C TYR A 136 -10.32 -11.05 7.65
N ALA A 137 -9.19 -10.34 7.70
CA ALA A 137 -8.43 -10.00 6.51
C ALA A 137 -7.91 -11.27 5.78
N VAL A 138 -7.35 -12.25 6.51
CA VAL A 138 -6.90 -13.53 5.93
C VAL A 138 -8.06 -14.28 5.27
N SER A 139 -9.20 -14.40 5.96
CA SER A 139 -10.39 -15.04 5.41
C SER A 139 -10.90 -14.33 4.15
N SER A 140 -10.83 -13.00 4.11
CA SER A 140 -11.18 -12.21 2.93
C SER A 140 -10.29 -12.52 1.74
N LEU A 141 -8.96 -12.47 1.93
CA LEU A 141 -8.01 -12.75 0.85
C LEU A 141 -8.17 -14.17 0.29
N ARG A 142 -8.33 -15.18 1.17
CA ARG A 142 -8.55 -16.57 0.76
C ARG A 142 -9.81 -16.70 -0.09
N ALA A 143 -10.95 -16.21 0.41
CA ALA A 143 -12.22 -16.30 -0.30
C ALA A 143 -12.19 -15.61 -1.66
N LEU A 144 -11.59 -14.40 -1.75
CA LEU A 144 -11.50 -13.65 -3.01
C LEU A 144 -10.52 -14.30 -4.00
N ARG A 145 -9.45 -14.95 -3.52
CA ARG A 145 -8.51 -15.68 -4.37
C ARG A 145 -9.10 -16.98 -4.91
N GLU A 146 -9.75 -17.77 -4.05
CA GLU A 146 -10.45 -19.00 -4.43
C GLU A 146 -11.56 -18.70 -5.45
N ASP A 147 -12.32 -17.63 -5.23
CA ASP A 147 -13.34 -17.16 -6.19
C ASP A 147 -12.74 -16.77 -7.54
N LEU A 148 -11.63 -16.03 -7.54
CA LEU A 148 -10.92 -15.67 -8.77
C LEU A 148 -10.37 -16.90 -9.51
N GLU A 149 -9.85 -17.90 -8.78
CA GLU A 149 -9.31 -19.14 -9.33
C GLU A 149 -10.39 -20.06 -9.91
N THR A 150 -11.57 -20.08 -9.30
CA THR A 150 -12.72 -20.90 -9.74
C THR A 150 -13.52 -20.26 -10.87
N SER A 151 -13.46 -18.93 -11.03
CA SER A 151 -14.19 -18.18 -12.07
C SER A 151 -13.53 -18.19 -13.47
N GLY A 152 -12.59 -19.11 -13.75
CA GLY A 152 -11.82 -19.16 -15.01
C GLY A 152 -12.67 -19.46 -16.27
N ASP A 153 -12.53 -18.60 -17.29
CA ASP A 153 -12.91 -18.72 -18.72
C ASP A 153 -14.35 -19.16 -19.11
N GLY A 154 -15.34 -19.00 -18.22
CA GLY A 154 -16.76 -19.13 -18.59
C GLY A 154 -17.38 -17.80 -19.06
N PRO A 155 -18.35 -17.79 -20.01
CA PRO A 155 -19.09 -16.57 -20.33
C PRO A 155 -19.80 -16.08 -19.07
N THR A 156 -19.43 -14.87 -18.63
CA THR A 156 -19.99 -14.17 -17.47
C THR A 156 -21.51 -14.08 -17.60
N SER A 157 -22.23 -14.88 -16.83
CA SER A 157 -23.66 -14.67 -16.63
C SER A 157 -23.83 -13.40 -15.79
N ILE A 158 -24.55 -12.44 -16.37
CA ILE A 158 -24.88 -11.15 -15.77
C ILE A 158 -25.81 -11.40 -14.57
N ALA A 159 -25.38 -11.05 -13.34
CA ALA A 159 -26.10 -10.14 -12.43
C ALA A 159 -25.84 -10.35 -10.92
N GLN A 160 -25.20 -11.44 -10.46
CA GLN A 160 -25.02 -11.66 -9.02
C GLN A 160 -23.56 -11.94 -8.64
N PRO A 161 -23.00 -11.25 -7.63
CA PRO A 161 -21.71 -11.61 -7.07
C PRO A 161 -21.75 -13.06 -6.56
N SER A 162 -20.67 -13.81 -6.76
CA SER A 162 -20.60 -15.17 -6.23
C SER A 162 -20.72 -15.15 -4.68
N PRO A 163 -21.23 -16.22 -4.06
CA PRO A 163 -21.27 -16.31 -2.61
C PRO A 163 -19.88 -16.15 -1.96
N GLY A 164 -18.83 -16.65 -2.62
CA GLY A 164 -17.43 -16.51 -2.19
C GLY A 164 -16.96 -15.06 -2.22
N PHE A 165 -17.27 -14.33 -3.30
CA PHE A 165 -16.97 -12.90 -3.41
C PHE A 165 -17.68 -12.07 -2.34
N SER A 166 -18.99 -12.29 -2.15
CA SER A 166 -19.78 -11.59 -1.12
C SER A 166 -19.25 -11.85 0.29
N TYR A 167 -18.92 -13.11 0.61
CA TYR A 167 -18.29 -13.45 1.88
C TYR A 167 -16.94 -12.76 2.03
N GLY A 168 -16.09 -12.81 1.00
CA GLY A 168 -14.78 -12.16 0.99
C GLY A 168 -14.87 -10.66 1.29
N LEU A 169 -15.80 -9.95 0.65
CA LEU A 169 -16.04 -8.52 0.88
C LEU A 169 -16.60 -8.23 2.28
N GLN A 170 -17.47 -9.10 2.80
CA GLN A 170 -17.95 -8.99 4.17
C GLN A 170 -16.79 -9.07 5.17
N GLN A 171 -15.90 -10.06 5.01
CA GLN A 171 -14.74 -10.23 5.87
C GLN A 171 -13.76 -9.06 5.75
N TYR A 172 -13.57 -8.50 4.55
CA TYR A 172 -12.78 -7.27 4.34
C TYR A 172 -13.31 -6.12 5.19
N ASN A 173 -14.62 -5.87 5.13
CA ASN A 173 -15.27 -4.79 5.87
C ASN A 173 -15.19 -4.99 7.39
N MET A 174 -15.32 -6.24 7.86
CA MET A 174 -15.15 -6.56 9.28
C MET A 174 -13.71 -6.29 9.76
N ALA A 175 -12.70 -6.67 8.95
CA ALA A 175 -11.31 -6.38 9.25
C ALA A 175 -11.05 -4.87 9.33
N LEU A 176 -11.54 -4.11 8.35
CA LEU A 176 -11.40 -2.65 8.34
C LEU A 176 -12.12 -2.00 9.53
N GLY A 177 -13.34 -2.42 9.84
CA GLY A 177 -14.11 -1.96 11.00
C GLY A 177 -13.37 -2.18 12.33
N GLY A 178 -12.75 -3.35 12.51
CA GLY A 178 -11.96 -3.68 13.69
C GLY A 178 -10.74 -2.77 13.89
N LEU A 179 -10.08 -2.37 12.79
CA LEU A 179 -8.98 -1.41 12.84
C LEU A 179 -9.48 0.00 13.18
N LEU A 180 -10.60 0.45 12.58
CA LEU A 180 -11.11 1.81 12.74
C LEU A 180 -11.47 2.18 14.18
N ILE A 181 -11.99 1.23 14.96
CA ILE A 181 -12.44 1.46 16.35
C ILE A 181 -11.26 1.79 17.29
N ASN A 182 -10.03 1.41 16.93
CA ASN A 182 -8.90 1.35 17.86
C ASN A 182 -7.76 2.36 17.59
N MET A 183 -7.92 3.30 16.64
CA MET A 183 -6.80 4.07 16.06
C MET A 183 -6.61 5.51 16.59
N SER A 184 -7.38 5.96 17.58
CA SER A 184 -7.20 7.32 18.16
C SER A 184 -5.94 7.45 19.03
N SER A 185 -5.56 6.38 19.74
CA SER A 185 -4.29 6.25 20.47
C SER A 185 -3.83 4.79 20.42
N PRO A 186 -3.26 4.34 19.29
CA PRO A 186 -3.08 2.92 19.05
C PRO A 186 -1.96 2.34 19.91
N SER A 187 -2.24 1.20 20.54
CA SER A 187 -1.20 0.39 21.19
C SER A 187 -0.28 -0.23 20.13
N SER A 188 0.90 -0.69 20.54
CA SER A 188 1.83 -1.40 19.63
C SER A 188 1.18 -2.60 18.93
N ASN A 189 0.28 -3.31 19.63
CA ASN A 189 -0.49 -4.42 19.04
C ASN A 189 -1.45 -3.93 17.94
N ILE A 190 -2.16 -2.83 18.16
CA ILE A 190 -3.08 -2.26 17.15
C ILE A 190 -2.30 -1.82 15.90
N LEU A 191 -1.13 -1.20 16.08
CA LEU A 191 -0.25 -0.82 14.98
C LEU A 191 0.28 -2.04 14.21
N LYS A 192 0.68 -3.10 14.94
CA LYS A 192 1.09 -4.37 14.34
C LYS A 192 -0.05 -4.96 13.51
N SER A 193 -1.26 -5.04 14.05
CA SER A 193 -2.43 -5.56 13.34
C SER A 193 -2.78 -4.71 12.12
N ALA A 194 -2.70 -3.39 12.22
CA ALA A 194 -2.90 -2.48 11.10
C ALA A 194 -1.90 -2.74 9.96
N LEU A 195 -0.61 -2.89 10.26
CA LEU A 195 0.43 -3.15 9.26
C LEU A 195 0.28 -4.55 8.62
N LEU A 196 -0.09 -5.57 9.40
CA LEU A 196 -0.40 -6.90 8.87
C LEU A 196 -1.65 -6.88 7.98
N CYS A 197 -2.70 -6.17 8.37
CA CYS A 197 -3.88 -5.98 7.53
C CYS A 197 -3.54 -5.20 6.26
N CYS A 198 -2.68 -4.18 6.30
CA CYS A 198 -2.22 -3.50 5.10
C CYS A 198 -1.56 -4.46 4.10
N ARG A 199 -0.73 -5.42 4.55
CA ARG A 199 -0.16 -6.45 3.66
C ARG A 199 -1.26 -7.21 2.91
N ILE A 200 -2.27 -7.65 3.65
CA ILE A 200 -3.36 -8.45 3.12
C ILE A 200 -4.28 -7.61 2.21
N PHE A 201 -4.61 -6.39 2.62
CA PHE A 201 -5.45 -5.49 1.83
C PHE A 201 -4.79 -5.10 0.52
N ILE A 202 -3.48 -4.84 0.48
CA ILE A 202 -2.75 -4.62 -0.77
C ILE A 202 -2.95 -5.79 -1.72
N SER A 203 -2.81 -7.04 -1.24
CA SER A 203 -3.06 -8.23 -2.07
C SER A 203 -4.54 -8.40 -2.47
N ILE A 204 -5.49 -8.04 -1.60
CA ILE A 204 -6.92 -8.05 -1.92
C ILE A 204 -7.25 -7.03 -3.02
N GLU A 205 -6.72 -5.81 -2.93
CA GLU A 205 -6.95 -4.78 -3.94
C GLU A 205 -6.30 -5.15 -5.28
N GLN A 206 -5.18 -5.88 -5.27
CA GLN A 206 -4.60 -6.47 -6.48
C GLN A 206 -5.54 -7.50 -7.13
N VAL A 207 -6.16 -8.39 -6.35
CA VAL A 207 -7.15 -9.37 -6.83
C VAL A 207 -8.37 -8.65 -7.44
N GLN A 208 -8.83 -7.60 -6.78
CA GLN A 208 -9.96 -6.79 -7.23
C GLN A 208 -9.60 -5.80 -8.35
N LYS A 209 -8.31 -5.71 -8.74
CA LYS A 209 -7.79 -4.77 -9.75
C LYS A 209 -8.07 -3.29 -9.40
N ASN A 210 -8.18 -2.99 -8.11
CA ASN A 210 -8.41 -1.66 -7.58
C ASN A 210 -7.08 -1.02 -7.15
N HIS A 211 -6.32 -0.54 -8.14
CA HIS A 211 -4.98 0.01 -7.88
C HIS A 211 -5.04 1.29 -7.04
N SER A 212 -6.13 2.06 -7.13
CA SER A 212 -6.37 3.25 -6.32
C SER A 212 -6.40 2.91 -4.82
N ALA A 213 -7.21 1.95 -4.40
CA ALA A 213 -7.28 1.51 -3.01
C ALA A 213 -5.98 0.82 -2.56
N MET A 214 -5.33 0.05 -3.45
CA MET A 214 -4.03 -0.55 -3.19
C MET A 214 -2.99 0.52 -2.80
N ALA A 215 -2.91 1.61 -3.57
CA ALA A 215 -2.02 2.73 -3.28
C ALA A 215 -2.35 3.39 -1.93
N GLN A 216 -3.62 3.51 -1.57
CA GLN A 216 -4.01 4.04 -0.26
C GLN A 216 -3.51 3.17 0.89
N HIS A 217 -3.60 1.84 0.78
CA HIS A 217 -3.09 0.92 1.81
C HIS A 217 -1.56 0.97 1.91
N VAL A 218 -0.87 1.11 0.78
CA VAL A 218 0.59 1.36 0.74
C VAL A 218 0.93 2.66 1.48
N ILE A 219 0.34 3.79 1.07
CA ILE A 219 0.64 5.12 1.62
C ILE A 219 0.34 5.17 3.13
N ARG A 220 -0.84 4.68 3.54
CA ARG A 220 -1.24 4.68 4.95
C ARG A 220 -0.35 3.78 5.79
N GLY A 221 -0.01 2.59 5.28
CA GLY A 221 0.86 1.66 5.99
C GLY A 221 2.29 2.17 6.15
N LEU A 222 2.87 2.74 5.10
CA LEU A 222 4.20 3.38 5.16
C LEU A 222 4.18 4.59 6.11
N ARG A 223 3.11 5.38 6.11
CA ARG A 223 2.93 6.47 7.07
C ARG A 223 2.92 5.98 8.52
N ILE A 224 2.24 4.86 8.81
CA ILE A 224 2.25 4.26 10.14
C ILE A 224 3.67 3.84 10.53
N MET A 225 4.42 3.21 9.63
CA MET A 225 5.81 2.84 9.89
C MET A 225 6.68 4.06 10.22
N HIS A 226 6.53 5.15 9.48
CA HIS A 226 7.27 6.39 9.70
C HIS A 226 6.87 7.07 11.02
N GLU A 227 5.57 7.31 11.21
CA GLU A 227 5.02 8.01 12.38
C GLU A 227 5.34 7.31 13.71
N TYR A 228 5.33 5.97 13.69
CA TYR A 228 5.57 5.14 14.87
C TYR A 228 6.96 4.51 14.88
N ARG A 229 7.89 5.02 14.04
CA ARG A 229 9.33 4.70 14.08
C ARG A 229 9.61 3.20 14.04
N ALA A 230 9.05 2.51 13.04
CA ALA A 230 9.31 1.09 12.83
C ALA A 230 10.81 0.80 12.60
N ARG A 231 11.56 1.77 12.07
CA ARG A 231 13.02 1.70 11.84
C ARG A 231 13.75 2.84 12.57
N PRO A 232 15.07 2.69 12.84
CA PRO A 232 15.91 3.78 13.30
C PRO A 232 15.96 4.91 12.27
N TYR A 233 16.12 6.14 12.73
CA TYR A 233 16.17 7.34 11.89
C TYR A 233 16.98 8.45 12.56
N LEU A 234 17.23 9.54 11.84
CA LEU A 234 18.04 10.66 12.33
C LEU A 234 17.14 11.86 12.65
N ILE A 235 17.39 12.55 13.76
CA ILE A 235 16.82 13.88 14.02
C ILE A 235 17.98 14.79 14.36
N ASP A 236 18.16 15.88 13.61
CA ASP A 236 19.19 16.88 13.88
C ASP A 236 20.59 16.26 14.08
N GLY A 237 20.91 15.23 13.29
CA GLY A 237 22.18 14.48 13.36
C GLY A 237 22.28 13.47 14.50
N GLN A 238 21.23 13.27 15.30
CA GLN A 238 21.17 12.27 16.36
C GLN A 238 20.44 11.01 15.91
N LEU A 239 21.04 9.86 16.17
CA LEU A 239 20.42 8.56 15.91
C LEU A 239 19.36 8.27 16.96
N VAL A 240 18.11 8.12 16.50
CA VAL A 240 16.99 7.71 17.33
C VAL A 240 16.65 6.24 17.02
N PRO A 241 16.59 5.36 18.03
CA PRO A 241 16.27 3.96 17.82
C PRO A 241 14.81 3.78 17.39
N ALA A 242 14.53 2.65 16.74
CA ALA A 242 13.17 2.22 16.43
C ALA A 242 12.33 2.08 17.72
N HIS A 243 11.04 2.39 17.65
CA HIS A 243 10.11 2.12 18.74
C HIS A 243 9.85 0.61 18.82
N ASN A 244 10.19 -0.02 19.95
CA ASN A 244 9.93 -1.42 20.31
C ASN A 244 9.84 -2.35 19.09
N GLY A 245 10.97 -2.92 18.63
CA GLY A 245 11.17 -3.69 17.39
C GLY A 245 10.24 -4.88 17.10
N GLN A 246 8.93 -4.66 17.12
CA GLN A 246 7.83 -5.61 16.97
C GLN A 246 6.88 -5.20 15.83
N LEU A 247 7.06 -4.00 15.24
CA LEU A 247 6.25 -3.56 14.12
C LEU A 247 6.68 -4.28 12.84
N PRO A 248 5.73 -4.86 12.07
CA PRO A 248 6.03 -5.50 10.80
C PRO A 248 6.57 -4.48 9.77
N PHE A 249 7.62 -4.88 9.05
CA PHE A 249 8.13 -4.11 7.92
C PHE A 249 7.22 -4.29 6.70
N LEU A 250 6.33 -3.32 6.46
CA LEU A 250 5.44 -3.30 5.29
C LEU A 250 6.20 -2.92 4.01
N ASP A 251 7.17 -2.03 4.10
CA ASP A 251 8.06 -1.64 3.00
C ASP A 251 8.72 -2.85 2.32
N VAL A 252 9.27 -3.79 3.09
CA VAL A 252 9.87 -5.04 2.60
C VAL A 252 8.86 -5.88 1.84
N PHE A 253 7.65 -6.03 2.40
CA PHE A 253 6.57 -6.77 1.75
C PHE A 253 6.19 -6.14 0.41
N ILE A 254 6.00 -4.81 0.37
CA ILE A 254 5.63 -4.10 -0.85
C ILE A 254 6.72 -4.25 -1.91
N ILE A 255 7.99 -4.09 -1.55
CA ILE A 255 9.09 -4.23 -2.51
C ILE A 255 9.09 -5.65 -3.10
N LYS A 256 9.04 -6.70 -2.26
CA LYS A 256 8.97 -8.09 -2.73
C LYS A 256 7.77 -8.34 -3.65
N LEU A 257 6.61 -7.77 -3.28
CA LEU A 257 5.37 -7.92 -4.04
C LEU A 257 5.47 -7.34 -5.46
N PHE A 258 6.10 -6.16 -5.61
CA PHE A 258 6.24 -5.50 -6.92
C PHE A 258 7.49 -5.94 -7.70
N SER A 259 8.51 -6.50 -7.03
CA SER A 259 9.66 -7.15 -7.67
C SER A 259 9.31 -8.48 -8.34
N ALA A 260 8.16 -9.09 -8.01
CA ALA A 260 7.75 -10.35 -8.60
C ALA A 260 7.53 -10.20 -10.12
N PRO A 261 8.04 -11.12 -10.96
CA PRO A 261 7.86 -11.05 -12.41
C PRO A 261 6.38 -11.12 -12.82
N CYS A 262 5.80 -9.98 -13.22
CA CYS A 262 4.43 -9.94 -13.76
C CYS A 262 4.40 -10.43 -15.22
N LYS A 263 3.56 -11.44 -15.54
CA LYS A 263 3.32 -12.01 -16.90
C LYS A 263 2.74 -11.03 -17.95
N PHE A 264 2.69 -9.72 -17.71
CA PHE A 264 2.19 -8.76 -18.71
C PHE A 264 3.15 -8.56 -19.91
N ALA A 265 4.32 -9.20 -19.92
CA ALA A 265 5.28 -9.11 -21.02
C ALA A 265 5.11 -10.22 -22.08
N ASP A 266 4.45 -11.34 -21.77
CA ASP A 266 4.36 -12.49 -22.67
C ASP A 266 2.92 -12.76 -23.08
N LEU A 267 2.44 -12.08 -24.12
CA LEU A 267 1.43 -12.71 -24.97
C LEU A 267 2.14 -13.73 -25.86
N PRO A 268 1.68 -14.98 -25.95
CA PRO A 268 2.26 -15.96 -26.85
C PRO A 268 2.19 -15.42 -28.26
N ALA A 269 3.32 -15.48 -28.98
CA ALA A 269 3.32 -15.36 -30.42
C ALA A 269 2.17 -16.22 -30.97
N ALA A 270 1.28 -15.63 -31.76
CA ALA A 270 0.28 -16.39 -32.48
C ALA A 270 1.00 -17.57 -33.16
N ALA A 271 0.59 -18.78 -32.81
CA ALA A 271 1.09 -19.99 -33.43
C ALA A 271 0.81 -19.87 -34.93
N ASP A 272 1.86 -19.66 -35.71
CA ASP A 272 1.82 -19.69 -37.16
C ASP A 272 1.63 -21.16 -37.57
N VAL A 273 0.36 -21.56 -37.63
CA VAL A 273 -0.06 -22.85 -38.19
C VAL A 273 -0.19 -22.66 -39.69
N GLY A 274 0.81 -23.10 -40.45
CA GLY A 274 0.64 -23.25 -41.89
C GLY A 274 1.95 -23.28 -42.68
N GLY A 275 2.60 -24.44 -42.73
CA GLY A 275 3.78 -24.63 -43.58
C GLY A 275 3.46 -24.51 -45.08
N LYS A 276 4.37 -23.87 -45.83
CA LYS A 276 4.80 -24.34 -47.15
C LYS A 276 6.09 -23.68 -47.59
N THR A 277 7.12 -24.51 -47.72
CA THR A 277 8.33 -24.28 -48.51
C THR A 277 7.98 -23.78 -49.91
N LEU A 278 8.59 -22.69 -50.37
CA LEU A 278 9.08 -22.51 -51.75
C LEU A 278 10.05 -21.32 -51.81
N SER A 279 11.25 -21.62 -52.30
CA SER A 279 12.34 -20.73 -52.67
C SER A 279 12.03 -19.91 -53.94
N VAL A 280 12.59 -18.68 -54.07
CA VAL A 280 13.44 -18.20 -55.19
C VAL A 280 13.58 -16.65 -55.26
N THR A 281 14.84 -16.22 -55.26
CA THR A 281 15.54 -15.01 -55.80
C THR A 281 15.32 -13.56 -55.34
N LEU A 282 16.49 -12.89 -55.24
CA LEU A 282 16.79 -11.46 -55.07
C LEU A 282 16.02 -10.53 -56.02
N ASP A 283 15.64 -9.36 -55.50
CA ASP A 283 16.03 -8.07 -56.08
C ASP A 283 16.00 -6.95 -55.02
N THR A 284 16.98 -6.06 -55.11
CA THR A 284 17.24 -4.91 -54.23
C THR A 284 16.42 -3.68 -54.58
N SER A 285 15.85 -3.02 -53.57
CA SER A 285 15.87 -1.56 -53.43
C SER A 285 15.76 -1.14 -51.96
N PRO A 286 16.49 -0.10 -51.51
CA PRO A 286 16.45 0.39 -50.14
C PRO A 286 15.36 1.47 -50.03
N GLU A 287 14.25 1.15 -49.36
CA GLU A 287 13.33 2.17 -48.86
C GLU A 287 13.23 2.06 -47.36
N GLU A 288 13.37 3.23 -46.75
CA GLU A 288 13.39 3.52 -45.32
C GLU A 288 12.06 3.11 -44.68
N ASP A 289 12.07 2.08 -43.83
CA ASP A 289 11.07 1.94 -42.77
C ASP A 289 11.75 2.17 -41.42
N VAL A 290 11.61 3.42 -41.01
CA VAL A 290 12.06 4.10 -39.81
C VAL A 290 11.43 3.47 -38.56
N GLU A 291 12.27 3.20 -37.55
CA GLU A 291 11.98 3.14 -36.11
C GLU A 291 10.75 2.36 -35.59
N SER A 292 10.72 1.03 -35.77
CA SER A 292 9.92 0.14 -34.89
C SER A 292 10.78 -0.66 -33.89
N CYS A 293 12.02 -0.22 -33.69
CA CYS A 293 12.99 -0.89 -32.82
C CYS A 293 12.59 -0.78 -31.32
N ASN A 294 11.89 -1.82 -30.86
CA ASN A 294 12.18 -2.56 -29.63
C ASN A 294 11.65 -2.07 -28.27
N VAL A 295 10.38 -1.64 -28.19
CA VAL A 295 9.63 -1.63 -26.89
C VAL A 295 9.71 -3.01 -26.19
N ARG A 296 9.75 -4.10 -26.97
CA ARG A 296 9.89 -5.49 -26.49
C ARG A 296 11.25 -5.81 -25.86
N THR A 297 12.32 -5.09 -26.20
CA THR A 297 13.67 -5.31 -25.65
C THR A 297 13.98 -4.34 -24.51
N ILE A 298 13.45 -3.11 -24.58
CA ILE A 298 13.67 -2.07 -23.57
C ILE A 298 12.87 -2.34 -22.30
N LEU A 299 11.62 -2.81 -22.40
CA LEU A 299 10.77 -3.06 -21.23
C LEU A 299 11.33 -4.14 -20.28
N PRO A 300 11.88 -5.28 -20.76
CA PRO A 300 12.59 -6.24 -19.92
C PRO A 300 13.85 -5.66 -19.25
N ASP A 301 14.61 -4.83 -19.96
CA ASP A 301 15.83 -4.20 -19.43
C ASP A 301 15.52 -3.17 -18.33
N MET A 302 14.50 -2.34 -18.56
CA MET A 302 13.99 -1.39 -17.56
C MET A 302 13.47 -2.09 -16.31
N ARG A 303 12.76 -3.20 -16.47
CA ARG A 303 12.31 -4.02 -15.33
C ARG A 303 13.48 -4.64 -14.57
N THR A 304 14.48 -5.14 -15.28
CA THR A 304 15.67 -5.75 -14.68
C THR A 304 16.43 -4.72 -13.84
N THR A 305 16.61 -3.52 -14.38
CA THR A 305 17.23 -2.40 -13.66
C THR A 305 16.45 -2.04 -12.39
N LEU A 306 15.13 -1.91 -12.48
CA LEU A 306 14.30 -1.57 -11.33
C LEU A 306 14.30 -2.68 -10.26
N THR A 307 14.35 -3.96 -10.67
CA THR A 307 14.48 -5.11 -9.78
C THR A 307 15.83 -5.14 -9.07
N ARG A 308 16.91 -4.75 -9.76
CA ARG A 308 18.23 -4.57 -9.16
C ARG A 308 18.21 -3.47 -8.10
N ILE A 309 17.63 -2.31 -8.42
CA ILE A 309 17.47 -1.20 -7.46
C ILE A 309 16.65 -1.68 -6.25
N ALA A 310 15.57 -2.42 -6.47
CA ALA A 310 14.75 -2.98 -5.39
C ALA A 310 15.53 -3.91 -4.46
N THR A 311 16.41 -4.76 -5.01
CA THR A 311 17.28 -5.66 -4.23
C THR A 311 18.23 -4.86 -3.35
N LEU A 312 18.89 -3.85 -3.92
CA LEU A 312 19.79 -2.96 -3.16
C LEU A 312 19.04 -2.15 -2.10
N THR A 313 17.81 -1.74 -2.38
CA THR A 313 16.93 -1.07 -1.39
C THR A 313 16.60 -2.03 -0.24
N LEU A 314 16.32 -3.31 -0.49
CA LEU A 314 16.09 -4.30 0.56
C LEU A 314 17.34 -4.50 1.43
N GLU A 315 18.52 -4.59 0.82
CA GLU A 315 19.80 -4.68 1.54
C GLU A 315 20.05 -3.44 2.41
N LEU A 316 19.80 -2.24 1.87
CA LEU A 316 19.91 -1.00 2.63
C LEU A 316 18.94 -0.99 3.82
N LEU A 317 17.67 -1.37 3.61
CA LEU A 317 16.68 -1.43 4.68
C LEU A 317 17.07 -2.42 5.78
N ASP A 318 17.66 -3.57 5.44
CA ASP A 318 18.17 -4.53 6.42
C ASP A 318 19.28 -3.91 7.28
N LYS A 319 20.27 -3.26 6.63
CA LYS A 319 21.32 -2.52 7.35
C LYS A 319 20.74 -1.41 8.24
N VAL A 320 19.72 -0.69 7.77
CA VAL A 320 19.03 0.37 8.53
C VAL A 320 18.38 -0.20 9.79
N SER A 321 17.74 -1.36 9.71
CA SER A 321 17.11 -2.00 10.88
C SER A 321 18.10 -2.42 11.95
N GLN A 322 19.36 -2.68 11.57
CA GLN A 322 20.42 -3.14 12.47
C GLN A 322 21.33 -2.00 12.92
N LEU A 323 20.97 -0.73 12.65
CA LEU A 323 21.80 0.42 12.97
C LEU A 323 22.00 0.61 14.47
N VAL A 324 23.28 0.71 14.85
CA VAL A 324 23.73 0.94 16.23
C VAL A 324 24.64 2.16 16.38
N SER A 325 25.19 2.71 15.28
CA SER A 325 26.15 3.82 15.34
C SER A 325 25.82 4.93 14.33
N LEU A 326 26.18 6.17 14.69
CA LEU A 326 26.00 7.34 13.84
C LEU A 326 26.87 7.29 12.58
N GLU A 327 28.09 6.76 12.69
CA GLU A 327 28.99 6.60 11.54
C GLU A 327 28.40 5.65 10.49
N ALA A 328 27.82 4.52 10.91
CA ALA A 328 27.12 3.62 10.01
C ALA A 328 25.92 4.30 9.36
N ALA A 329 25.16 5.10 10.11
CA ALA A 329 24.03 5.85 9.57
C ALA A 329 24.46 6.83 8.47
N LEU A 330 25.58 7.56 8.64
CA LEU A 330 26.10 8.49 7.62
C LEU A 330 26.51 7.77 6.32
N ARG A 331 27.09 6.57 6.40
CA ARG A 331 27.41 5.76 5.21
C ARG A 331 26.14 5.32 4.46
N LEU A 332 25.12 4.90 5.21
CA LEU A 332 23.83 4.51 4.63
C LEU A 332 23.07 5.69 4.00
N ILE A 333 23.27 6.92 4.46
CA ILE A 333 22.73 8.12 3.78
C ILE A 333 23.34 8.27 2.38
N ALA A 334 24.64 8.04 2.23
CA ALA A 334 25.29 8.08 0.91
C ALA A 334 24.80 6.94 -0.01
N GLU A 335 24.65 5.73 0.53
CA GLU A 335 24.05 4.60 -0.22
C GLU A 335 22.60 4.93 -0.65
N LYS A 336 21.79 5.49 0.26
CA LYS A 336 20.42 5.95 -0.04
C LYS A 336 20.40 7.00 -1.16
N ALA A 337 21.30 7.99 -1.12
CA ALA A 337 21.38 9.02 -2.15
C ALA A 337 21.69 8.44 -3.53
N ALA A 338 22.66 7.52 -3.61
CA ALA A 338 23.00 6.84 -4.86
C ALA A 338 21.84 6.01 -5.44
N LEU A 339 21.01 5.41 -4.58
CA LEU A 339 19.80 4.70 -5.02
C LEU A 339 18.71 5.65 -5.53
N LEU A 340 18.54 6.81 -4.89
CA LEU A 340 17.62 7.85 -5.37
C LEU A 340 18.08 8.38 -6.74
N ASP A 341 19.37 8.66 -6.91
CA ASP A 341 19.94 9.08 -8.20
C ASP A 341 19.73 8.00 -9.28
N SER A 342 19.87 6.71 -8.92
CA SER A 342 19.61 5.60 -9.83
C SER A 342 18.14 5.53 -10.27
N LEU A 343 17.19 5.82 -9.36
CA LEU A 343 15.76 5.88 -9.70
C LEU A 343 15.42 7.07 -10.60
N ASP A 344 16.13 8.17 -10.46
CA ASP A 344 15.94 9.37 -11.29
C ASP A 344 16.57 9.18 -12.67
N SER A 345 17.76 8.59 -12.76
CA SER A 345 18.36 8.14 -14.04
C SER A 345 17.42 7.19 -14.78
N TRP A 346 16.89 6.18 -14.09
CA TRP A 346 15.97 5.22 -14.69
C TRP A 346 14.70 5.89 -15.25
N LEU A 347 14.17 6.93 -14.58
CA LEU A 347 13.02 7.67 -15.12
C LEU A 347 13.39 8.42 -16.39
N ASN A 348 14.53 9.09 -16.40
CA ASN A 348 14.99 9.84 -17.57
C ASN A 348 15.15 8.90 -18.77
N ASP A 349 15.75 7.72 -18.56
CA ASP A 349 15.88 6.69 -19.59
C ASP A 349 14.51 6.21 -20.08
N LEU A 350 13.53 6.05 -19.19
CA LEU A 350 12.16 5.65 -19.54
C LEU A 350 11.43 6.73 -20.37
N GLU A 351 11.62 8.00 -20.05
CA GLU A 351 10.98 9.13 -20.74
C GLU A 351 11.51 9.34 -22.16
N LEU A 352 12.75 8.91 -22.44
CA LEU A 352 13.33 8.93 -23.78
C LEU A 352 12.67 7.90 -24.73
N VAL A 353 12.05 6.85 -24.20
CA VAL A 353 11.50 5.71 -24.97
C VAL A 353 10.06 6.00 -25.48
N GLN A 354 9.69 7.27 -25.69
CA GLN A 354 8.30 7.71 -25.93
C GLN A 354 7.46 6.73 -26.77
N THR A 355 6.46 6.11 -26.14
CA THR A 355 5.47 5.26 -26.81
C THR A 355 4.09 5.88 -26.66
N ALA A 356 3.43 6.18 -27.77
CA ALA A 356 2.06 6.67 -27.80
C ALA A 356 1.19 5.68 -28.59
N PRO A 357 0.17 5.04 -27.98
CA PRO A 357 -0.24 5.12 -26.56
C PRO A 357 0.67 4.32 -25.60
N GLU A 358 0.92 4.86 -24.40
CA GLU A 358 1.77 4.21 -23.38
C GLU A 358 1.16 2.87 -22.92
N PRO A 359 1.90 1.76 -22.87
CA PRO A 359 1.41 0.50 -22.30
C PRO A 359 1.08 0.58 -20.81
N ILE A 360 0.03 -0.11 -20.34
CA ILE A 360 -0.32 -0.18 -18.89
C ILE A 360 0.86 -0.74 -18.06
N SER A 361 1.67 -1.63 -18.66
CA SER A 361 2.87 -2.18 -18.03
C SER A 361 3.91 -1.12 -17.65
N MET A 362 4.04 -0.04 -18.43
CA MET A 362 4.92 1.09 -18.12
C MET A 362 4.41 1.87 -16.90
N SER A 363 3.10 2.06 -16.80
CA SER A 363 2.47 2.70 -15.64
C SER A 363 2.67 1.88 -14.36
N PHE A 364 2.66 0.55 -14.43
CA PHE A 364 3.03 -0.30 -13.30
C PHE A 364 4.50 -0.18 -12.90
N LEU A 365 5.43 -0.06 -13.86
CA LEU A 365 6.84 0.19 -13.55
C LEU A 365 7.04 1.56 -12.88
N ARG A 366 6.31 2.59 -13.34
CA ARG A 366 6.29 3.92 -12.71
C ARG A 366 5.73 3.86 -11.28
N ILE A 367 4.66 3.10 -11.03
CA ILE A 367 4.16 2.84 -9.66
C ILE A 367 5.25 2.21 -8.80
N PHE A 368 5.94 1.18 -9.32
CA PHE A 368 6.99 0.51 -8.55
C PHE A 368 8.18 1.43 -8.24
N ARG A 369 8.62 2.24 -9.21
CA ARG A 369 9.65 3.27 -9.00
C ARG A 369 9.23 4.27 -7.92
N LEU A 370 8.00 4.78 -7.97
CA LEU A 370 7.48 5.71 -6.95
C LEU A 370 7.47 5.07 -5.56
N ILE A 371 7.05 3.82 -5.44
CA ILE A 371 7.10 3.06 -4.18
C ILE A 371 8.54 3.00 -3.66
N LEU A 372 9.51 2.62 -4.49
CA LEU A 372 10.93 2.58 -4.09
C LEU A 372 11.42 3.94 -3.63
N ARG A 373 11.05 5.02 -4.35
CA ARG A 373 11.41 6.39 -3.96
C ARG A 373 10.81 6.77 -2.62
N ILE A 374 9.52 6.51 -2.38
CA ILE A 374 8.85 6.81 -1.10
C ILE A 374 9.52 6.05 0.06
N VAL A 375 9.82 4.77 -0.14
CA VAL A 375 10.49 3.94 0.88
C VAL A 375 11.89 4.47 1.18
N LEU A 376 12.68 4.81 0.16
CA LEU A 376 14.01 5.37 0.35
C LEU A 376 13.95 6.72 1.04
N LEU A 377 13.05 7.61 0.61
CA LEU A 377 12.85 8.91 1.25
C LEU A 377 12.54 8.74 2.73
N GLY A 378 11.60 7.87 3.10
CA GLY A 378 11.23 7.64 4.50
C GLY A 378 12.24 6.84 5.34
N ALA A 379 13.29 6.28 4.73
CA ALA A 379 14.36 5.59 5.46
C ALA A 379 15.45 6.57 5.88
N LEU A 380 15.92 6.52 7.14
CA LEU A 380 16.98 7.40 7.65
C LEU A 380 16.75 8.88 7.35
N ASP A 381 15.54 9.37 7.63
CA ASP A 381 15.23 10.78 7.39
C ASP A 381 16.18 11.69 8.17
N SER A 382 16.76 12.66 7.46
CA SER A 382 17.68 13.67 8.01
C SER A 382 17.38 15.07 7.48
N SER A 383 16.40 15.20 6.56
CA SER A 383 16.07 16.45 5.87
C SER A 383 14.91 17.17 6.56
N PRO A 384 15.01 18.50 6.80
CA PRO A 384 13.93 19.29 7.38
C PRO A 384 12.69 19.39 6.46
N ASN A 385 12.81 19.00 5.18
CA ASN A 385 11.73 19.01 4.19
C ASN A 385 11.24 17.60 3.81
N ALA A 386 11.73 16.54 4.48
CA ALA A 386 11.43 15.15 4.14
C ALA A 386 9.91 14.86 4.11
N ASP A 387 9.17 15.37 5.09
CA ASP A 387 7.71 15.15 5.17
C ASP A 387 6.95 15.74 3.97
N ALA A 388 7.38 16.90 3.46
CA ALA A 388 6.73 17.54 2.32
C ALA A 388 7.06 16.81 1.02
N GLU A 389 8.30 16.36 0.86
CA GLU A 389 8.72 15.55 -0.29
C GLU A 389 7.99 14.19 -0.30
N LEU A 390 7.91 13.52 0.85
CA LEU A 390 7.13 12.30 1.02
C LEU A 390 5.65 12.50 0.67
N GLN A 391 5.05 13.60 1.12
CA GLN A 391 3.65 13.89 0.78
C GLN A 391 3.47 14.10 -0.73
N MET A 392 4.40 14.80 -1.40
CA MET A 392 4.37 14.99 -2.84
C MET A 392 4.45 13.67 -3.60
N GLU A 393 5.36 12.77 -3.21
CA GLU A 393 5.50 11.46 -3.83
C GLU A 393 4.29 10.55 -3.56
N ASN A 394 3.70 10.63 -2.37
CA ASN A 394 2.45 9.94 -2.05
C ASN A 394 1.29 10.40 -2.95
N ASP A 395 1.17 11.71 -3.19
CA ASP A 395 0.14 12.26 -4.07
C ASP A 395 0.36 11.81 -5.54
N ARG A 396 1.62 11.76 -6.00
CA ARG A 396 2.00 11.23 -7.32
C ARG A 396 1.62 9.75 -7.45
N LEU A 397 1.94 8.93 -6.45
CA LEU A 397 1.59 7.51 -6.43
C LEU A 397 0.06 7.32 -6.49
N GLN A 398 -0.71 8.08 -5.71
CA GLN A 398 -2.16 7.99 -5.72
C GLN A 398 -2.76 8.38 -7.07
N ASN A 399 -2.29 9.47 -7.69
CA ASN A 399 -2.78 9.92 -8.98
C ASN A 399 -2.51 8.89 -10.09
N LEU A 400 -1.29 8.35 -10.13
CA LEU A 400 -0.94 7.32 -11.11
C LEU A 400 -1.75 6.03 -10.90
N ALA A 401 -1.97 5.64 -9.64
CA ALA A 401 -2.79 4.47 -9.32
C ALA A 401 -4.27 4.64 -9.70
N ASN A 402 -4.81 5.86 -9.61
CA ASN A 402 -6.15 6.19 -10.09
C ASN A 402 -6.22 6.02 -11.62
N ASP A 403 -5.26 6.58 -12.36
CA ASP A 403 -5.18 6.44 -13.82
C ASP A 403 -5.11 4.95 -14.24
N VAL A 404 -4.20 4.18 -13.63
CA VAL A 404 -4.07 2.75 -13.92
C VAL A 404 -5.36 1.99 -13.63
N SER A 405 -6.08 2.34 -12.55
CA SER A 405 -7.36 1.71 -12.22
C SER A 405 -8.41 1.94 -13.32
N GLU A 406 -8.54 3.17 -13.80
CA GLU A 406 -9.48 3.51 -14.88
C GLU A 406 -9.09 2.84 -16.20
N ARG A 407 -7.80 2.83 -16.54
CA ARG A 407 -7.29 2.17 -17.75
C ARG A 407 -7.52 0.67 -17.74
N VAL A 408 -7.32 0.01 -16.59
CA VAL A 408 -7.59 -1.43 -16.44
C VAL A 408 -9.08 -1.73 -16.54
N LYS A 409 -9.96 -0.91 -15.95
CA LYS A 409 -11.42 -1.04 -16.11
C LYS A 409 -11.83 -0.95 -17.58
N ASN A 410 -11.35 0.08 -18.28
CA ASN A 410 -11.63 0.28 -19.71
C ASN A 410 -11.13 -0.89 -20.56
N TYR A 411 -9.95 -1.42 -20.27
CA TYR A 411 -9.43 -2.59 -20.98
C TYR A 411 -10.32 -3.83 -20.81
N ILE A 412 -10.86 -4.06 -19.61
CA ILE A 412 -11.74 -5.19 -19.32
C ILE A 412 -13.09 -5.04 -20.01
N THR A 413 -13.69 -3.83 -19.97
CA THR A 413 -14.99 -3.58 -20.62
C THR A 413 -14.92 -3.69 -22.14
N CYS A 414 -13.83 -3.22 -22.76
CA CYS A 414 -13.61 -3.40 -24.20
C CYS A 414 -13.48 -4.88 -24.59
N LYS A 415 -12.77 -5.69 -23.78
CA LYS A 415 -12.62 -7.12 -24.05
C LYS A 415 -13.94 -7.88 -23.94
N GLY A 416 -14.84 -7.45 -23.05
CA GLY A 416 -16.18 -8.04 -22.89
C GLY A 416 -17.18 -7.73 -24.01
N ASN A 417 -16.99 -6.62 -24.74
CA ASN A 417 -17.85 -6.22 -25.87
C ASN A 417 -17.39 -6.75 -27.24
N SER A 418 -16.21 -7.37 -27.30
CA SER A 418 -15.57 -7.84 -28.54
C SER A 418 -15.71 -9.35 -28.77
N GLY A 419 -16.50 -10.04 -27.93
CA GLY A 419 -16.65 -11.50 -27.90
C GLY A 419 -18.01 -11.99 -28.36
#